data_AF-A0A9N8ZNL3-F1
#
_entry.id   AF-A0A9N8ZNL3-F1
#
_cell.length_a   1.000
_cell.length_b   1.000
_cell.length_c   1.000
_cell.angle_alpha   90.00
_cell.angle_beta   90.00
_cell.angle_gamma   90.00
#
_symmetry.space_group_name_H-M   'P 1'
#
loop_
_entity.id
_entity.type
_entity.pdbx_description
1 polymer ?
#
loop_
_entity_poly.entity_id
_entity_poly.type
_entity_poly.pdbx_seq_one_letter_code
_entity_poly.pdbx_strand_id
1 'polypeptide(L)'
;MDELFDLSKKPIDGGFGNIPEGTLLKEANKVPLFMTELPEEENDTLAALQSLLYDGTPEEVAENFKNQGNECFKAGKTKYQDAIAFYSKALDTNCKDKTIIEACLTNRAAVNLELQNYRKVLTDCAKALKINPRNVKALFRSAKALYMLDKIDQALDCCNLGLEIEPKNKYFQLEKQKCIRQKEFLDKKKREREERARQELERKKVLEKAIKERNIQTETTSDAPDSPNSVYLDAETQQLVWPVFLLYPEYKESDFIAQFNEEHTFLDHLEMVFEHRAPWDIEGKYTPKNVDIYFESASQAFGAKPTLIKVGRKIPLKEVLSHRKYVVRNGIPNFIILPKNAPFTENFLRKYK
;
A
#
# COMPACT_ATOMS: atom_id res chain seq x y z
N MET A 1 58.38 -52.76 62.45
CA MET A 1 57.56 -53.48 61.44
C MET A 1 56.30 -52.64 61.28
N ASP A 2 56.34 -51.40 60.79
CA ASP A 2 56.97 -50.88 59.58
C ASP A 2 56.74 -51.77 58.36
N GLU A 3 55.52 -51.73 57.84
CA GLU A 3 55.30 -51.78 56.40
C GLU A 3 54.18 -50.79 56.02
N LEU A 4 54.61 -49.82 55.22
CA LEU A 4 53.91 -48.64 54.76
C LEU A 4 52.67 -48.99 53.91
N PHE A 5 51.68 -48.11 54.01
CA PHE A 5 50.72 -47.82 52.95
C PHE A 5 51.46 -47.55 51.62
N ASP A 6 51.36 -48.49 50.68
CA ASP A 6 51.76 -48.27 49.29
C ASP A 6 50.69 -47.42 48.59
N LEU A 7 50.97 -46.12 48.45
CA LEU A 7 50.15 -45.12 47.74
C LEU A 7 50.41 -45.07 46.24
N SER A 8 51.05 -46.09 45.64
CA SER A 8 51.21 -46.17 44.19
C SER A 8 49.93 -46.62 43.47
N LYS A 9 48.80 -45.90 43.67
CA LYS A 9 47.76 -45.89 42.64
C LYS A 9 48.37 -45.28 41.39
N LYS A 10 48.71 -46.13 40.42
CA LYS A 10 49.06 -45.71 39.07
C LYS A 10 48.07 -44.62 38.66
N PRO A 11 48.52 -43.44 38.20
CA PRO A 11 47.60 -42.47 37.65
C PRO A 11 46.78 -43.20 36.59
N ILE A 12 45.46 -43.07 36.66
CA ILE A 12 44.61 -43.54 35.57
C ILE A 12 45.06 -42.68 34.39
N ASP A 13 45.86 -43.28 33.52
CA ASP A 13 46.22 -42.66 32.25
C ASP A 13 44.90 -42.54 31.50
N GLY A 14 44.33 -41.33 31.51
CA GLY A 14 43.09 -41.04 30.83
C GLY A 14 43.21 -41.18 29.32
N GLY A 15 44.39 -41.52 28.77
CA GLY A 15 44.61 -41.65 27.33
C GLY A 15 44.60 -40.32 26.59
N PHE A 16 44.41 -39.20 27.29
CA PHE A 16 44.28 -37.85 26.71
C PHE A 16 45.62 -37.09 26.61
N GLY A 17 46.73 -37.67 27.06
CA GLY A 17 48.01 -36.97 27.23
C GLY A 17 48.73 -36.53 25.95
N ASN A 18 48.32 -37.00 24.76
CA ASN A 18 48.98 -36.69 23.48
C ASN A 18 47.99 -36.49 22.32
N ILE A 19 46.80 -35.97 22.60
CA ILE A 19 45.80 -35.69 21.57
C ILE A 19 46.00 -34.24 21.07
N PRO A 20 46.19 -34.01 19.76
CA PRO A 20 46.34 -32.66 19.20
C PRO A 20 45.18 -31.74 19.59
N GLU A 21 45.46 -30.50 19.99
CA GLU A 21 44.43 -29.49 20.29
C GLU A 21 43.47 -29.37 19.09
N GLY A 22 42.21 -29.76 19.29
CA GLY A 22 41.18 -29.83 18.25
C GLY A 22 40.58 -31.23 18.04
N THR A 23 41.32 -32.31 18.30
CA THR A 23 40.78 -33.67 18.15
C THR A 23 39.87 -34.05 19.33
N LEU A 24 40.21 -33.63 20.54
CA LEU A 24 39.35 -33.75 21.73
C LEU A 24 37.99 -33.05 21.54
N LEU A 25 37.98 -31.86 20.94
CA LEU A 25 36.75 -31.11 20.63
C LEU A 25 35.92 -31.83 19.57
N LYS A 26 36.57 -32.41 18.54
CA LYS A 26 35.90 -33.21 17.53
C LYS A 26 35.30 -34.49 18.09
N GLU A 27 35.96 -35.15 19.03
CA GLU A 27 35.44 -36.35 19.70
C GLU A 27 34.36 -36.02 20.73
N ALA A 28 34.50 -34.93 21.49
CA ALA A 28 33.46 -34.43 22.38
C ALA A 28 32.19 -34.05 21.60
N ASN A 29 32.33 -33.42 20.42
CA ASN A 29 31.22 -33.13 19.52
C ASN A 29 30.54 -34.40 18.95
N LYS A 30 31.08 -35.62 19.14
CA LYS A 30 30.38 -36.87 18.81
C LYS A 30 29.52 -37.38 19.96
N VAL A 31 29.67 -36.84 21.17
CA VAL A 31 28.88 -37.20 22.34
C VAL A 31 27.68 -36.26 22.42
N PRO A 32 26.44 -36.79 22.46
CA PRO A 32 25.21 -35.98 22.45
C PRO A 32 25.15 -34.85 23.49
N LEU A 33 25.78 -35.05 24.66
CA LEU A 33 25.82 -34.08 25.75
C LEU A 33 26.66 -32.83 25.42
N PHE A 34 27.63 -32.94 24.52
CA PHE A 34 28.58 -31.88 24.17
C PHE A 34 28.49 -31.45 22.70
N MET A 35 27.51 -31.97 21.96
CA MET A 35 27.27 -31.63 20.55
C MET A 35 26.90 -30.17 20.38
N THR A 36 27.67 -29.44 19.57
CA THR A 36 27.30 -28.11 19.09
C THR A 36 26.49 -28.14 17.80
N GLU A 37 26.58 -29.22 17.02
CA GLU A 37 25.91 -29.43 15.73
C GLU A 37 25.46 -30.89 15.59
N LEU A 38 24.40 -31.13 14.80
CA LEU A 38 23.89 -32.48 14.54
C LEU A 38 24.79 -33.21 13.52
N PRO A 39 25.22 -34.45 13.77
CA PRO A 39 26.03 -35.23 12.83
C PRO A 39 25.23 -35.60 11.56
N GLU A 40 25.93 -35.66 10.41
CA GLU A 40 25.33 -36.02 9.11
C GLU A 40 24.99 -37.53 8.98
N GLU A 41 25.63 -38.37 9.80
CA GLU A 41 25.41 -39.82 9.85
C GLU A 41 24.41 -40.18 10.97
N GLU A 42 23.53 -41.16 10.71
CA GLU A 42 22.60 -41.67 11.72
C GLU A 42 23.37 -42.24 12.92
N ASN A 43 23.08 -41.70 14.10
CA ASN A 43 23.71 -42.12 15.35
C ASN A 43 22.65 -42.75 16.27
N ASP A 44 22.77 -44.06 16.51
CA ASP A 44 21.86 -44.85 17.35
C ASP A 44 21.68 -44.26 18.75
N THR A 45 22.72 -43.65 19.32
CA THR A 45 22.65 -43.01 20.64
C THR A 45 21.81 -41.73 20.63
N LEU A 46 21.83 -40.97 19.54
CA LEU A 46 20.95 -39.81 19.36
C LEU A 46 19.51 -40.25 19.15
N ALA A 47 19.28 -41.32 18.38
CA ALA A 47 17.96 -41.89 18.20
C ALA A 47 17.37 -42.39 19.53
N ALA A 48 18.17 -43.06 20.36
CA ALA A 48 17.77 -43.50 21.70
C ALA A 48 17.49 -42.32 22.66
N LEU A 49 18.26 -41.23 22.59
CA LEU A 49 17.98 -40.02 23.37
C LEU A 49 16.73 -39.28 22.88
N GLN A 50 16.48 -39.28 21.58
CA GLN A 50 15.27 -38.71 20.99
C GLN A 50 14.02 -39.52 21.37
N SER A 51 14.13 -40.84 21.51
CA SER A 51 12.99 -41.66 21.96
C SER A 51 12.65 -41.43 23.43
N LEU A 52 13.64 -41.14 24.29
CA LEU A 52 13.40 -40.75 25.69
C LEU A 52 12.55 -39.47 25.82
N LEU A 53 12.57 -38.58 24.82
CA LEU A 53 11.75 -37.37 24.81
C LEU A 53 10.24 -37.68 24.68
N TYR A 54 9.91 -38.84 24.12
CA TYR A 54 8.54 -39.33 23.92
C TYR A 54 8.21 -40.51 24.85
N ASP A 55 9.03 -40.74 25.88
CA ASP A 55 8.78 -41.79 26.85
C ASP A 55 7.69 -41.35 27.85
N GLY A 56 6.68 -42.21 28.05
CA GLY A 56 5.49 -41.92 28.86
C GLY A 56 4.18 -41.88 28.07
N THR A 57 3.11 -41.50 28.76
CA THR A 57 1.79 -41.35 28.12
C THR A 57 1.75 -40.12 27.20
N PRO A 58 0.92 -40.11 26.13
CA PRO A 58 0.75 -38.94 25.26
C PRO A 58 0.48 -37.64 26.02
N GLU A 59 -0.27 -37.72 27.11
CA GLU A 59 -0.60 -36.61 28.00
C GLU A 59 0.64 -36.08 28.75
N GLU A 60 1.45 -36.95 29.34
CA GLU A 60 2.68 -36.58 30.05
C GLU A 60 3.72 -35.98 29.09
N VAL A 61 3.87 -36.56 27.91
CA VAL A 61 4.78 -36.06 26.87
C VAL A 61 4.33 -34.67 26.39
N ALA A 62 3.03 -34.47 26.15
CA ALA A 62 2.47 -33.16 25.81
C ALA A 62 2.69 -32.12 26.91
N GLU A 63 2.54 -32.52 28.18
CA GLU A 63 2.78 -31.65 29.32
C GLU A 63 4.26 -31.27 29.46
N ASN A 64 5.18 -32.21 29.25
CA ASN A 64 6.61 -31.93 29.25
C ASN A 64 6.97 -30.90 28.16
N PHE A 65 6.51 -31.11 26.92
CA PHE A 65 6.73 -30.16 25.83
C PHE A 65 6.08 -28.79 26.08
N LYS A 66 4.88 -28.75 26.67
CA LYS A 66 4.24 -27.50 27.11
C LYS A 66 5.14 -26.75 28.10
N ASN A 67 5.71 -27.45 29.08
CA ASN A 67 6.56 -26.85 30.10
C ASN A 67 7.88 -26.33 29.50
N GLN A 68 8.50 -27.09 28.59
CA GLN A 68 9.68 -26.62 27.84
C GLN A 68 9.37 -25.36 27.02
N GLY A 69 8.21 -25.33 26.34
CA GLY A 69 7.73 -24.15 25.63
C GLY A 69 7.50 -22.94 26.54
N ASN A 70 7.02 -23.16 27.76
CA ASN A 70 6.84 -22.10 28.76
C ASN A 70 8.19 -21.52 29.21
N GLU A 71 9.20 -22.35 29.44
CA GLU A 71 10.55 -21.90 29.79
C GLU A 71 11.21 -21.12 28.65
N CYS A 72 11.09 -21.59 27.41
CA CYS A 72 11.55 -20.84 26.23
C CYS A 72 10.82 -19.49 26.10
N PHE A 73 9.52 -19.44 26.39
CA PHE A 73 8.77 -18.17 26.36
C PHE A 73 9.25 -17.20 27.44
N LYS A 74 9.55 -17.68 28.65
CA LYS A 74 10.13 -16.86 29.74
C LYS A 74 11.54 -16.38 29.40
N ALA A 75 12.34 -17.18 28.70
CA ALA A 75 13.69 -16.82 28.26
C ALA A 75 13.71 -15.65 27.25
N GLY A 76 12.56 -15.30 26.67
CA GLY A 76 12.39 -14.07 25.88
C GLY A 76 12.58 -14.27 24.38
N LYS A 77 12.74 -13.14 23.66
CA LYS A 77 12.60 -13.08 22.19
C LYS A 77 13.51 -14.02 21.41
N THR A 78 14.73 -14.28 21.91
CA THR A 78 15.70 -15.17 21.27
C THR A 78 15.22 -16.63 21.24
N LYS A 79 14.28 -17.00 22.10
CA LYS A 79 13.76 -18.36 22.27
C LYS A 79 12.30 -18.53 21.85
N TYR A 80 11.70 -17.53 21.21
CA TYR A 80 10.31 -17.60 20.77
C TYR A 80 10.05 -18.61 19.65
N GLN A 81 11.00 -18.82 18.73
CA GLN A 81 10.88 -19.85 17.71
C GLN A 81 10.92 -21.25 18.34
N ASP A 82 11.86 -21.47 19.27
CA ASP A 82 11.97 -22.71 20.04
C ASP A 82 10.67 -22.98 20.83
N ALA A 83 10.11 -21.96 21.49
CA ALA A 83 8.84 -22.06 22.20
C ALA A 83 7.70 -22.53 21.26
N ILE A 84 7.60 -21.95 20.07
CA ILE A 84 6.60 -22.36 19.06
C ILE A 84 6.81 -23.81 18.63
N ALA A 85 8.05 -24.24 18.44
CA ALA A 85 8.37 -25.61 18.08
C ALA A 85 7.94 -26.58 19.19
N PHE A 86 8.25 -26.29 20.46
CA PHE A 86 7.83 -27.12 21.59
C PHE A 86 6.31 -27.19 21.76
N TYR A 87 5.59 -26.07 21.66
CA TYR A 87 4.12 -26.12 21.70
C TYR A 87 3.52 -26.88 20.51
N SER A 88 4.17 -26.83 19.34
CA SER A 88 3.70 -27.57 18.17
C SER A 88 3.92 -29.08 18.36
N LYS A 89 5.11 -29.48 18.83
CA LYS A 89 5.38 -30.87 19.23
C LYS A 89 4.37 -31.36 20.26
N ALA A 90 4.05 -30.57 21.28
CA ALA A 90 3.04 -30.90 22.27
C ALA A 90 1.67 -31.20 21.64
N LEU A 91 1.27 -30.42 20.63
CA LEU A 91 0.00 -30.59 19.92
C LEU A 91 0.00 -31.80 18.97
N ASP A 92 1.17 -32.27 18.54
CA ASP A 92 1.32 -33.40 17.62
C ASP A 92 1.36 -34.77 18.35
N THR A 93 1.45 -34.79 19.68
CA THR A 93 1.52 -36.01 20.52
C THR A 93 0.25 -36.89 20.55
N ASN A 94 -0.81 -36.53 19.84
CA ASN A 94 -2.15 -37.16 19.95
C ASN A 94 -2.76 -37.14 21.37
N CYS A 95 -2.32 -36.23 22.24
CA CYS A 95 -2.90 -35.99 23.56
C CYS A 95 -4.42 -35.71 23.46
N LYS A 96 -5.23 -36.38 24.30
CA LYS A 96 -6.69 -36.20 24.31
C LYS A 96 -7.17 -35.21 25.36
N ASP A 97 -6.28 -34.79 26.26
CA ASP A 97 -6.62 -33.80 27.28
C ASP A 97 -6.80 -32.41 26.66
N LYS A 98 -8.07 -32.00 26.62
CA LYS A 98 -8.50 -30.69 26.12
C LYS A 98 -7.84 -29.52 26.86
N THR A 99 -7.55 -29.66 28.15
CA THR A 99 -6.96 -28.59 28.96
C THR A 99 -5.51 -28.31 28.55
N ILE A 100 -4.73 -29.38 28.29
CA ILE A 100 -3.35 -29.29 27.80
C ILE A 100 -3.34 -28.70 26.39
N ILE A 101 -4.21 -29.21 25.50
CA ILE A 101 -4.33 -28.71 24.12
C ILE A 101 -4.70 -27.21 24.11
N GLU A 102 -5.69 -26.80 24.91
CA GLU A 102 -6.11 -25.40 25.06
C GLU A 102 -4.94 -24.52 25.56
N ALA A 103 -4.21 -24.97 26.58
CA ALA A 103 -3.05 -24.25 27.11
C ALA A 103 -1.94 -24.10 26.05
N CYS A 104 -1.61 -25.17 25.33
CA CYS A 104 -0.61 -25.13 24.25
C CYS A 104 -1.02 -24.18 23.12
N LEU A 105 -2.27 -24.23 22.66
CA LEU A 105 -2.79 -23.33 21.63
C LEU A 105 -2.75 -21.87 22.08
N THR A 106 -3.20 -21.58 23.31
CA THR A 106 -3.22 -20.22 23.83
C THR A 106 -1.83 -19.66 24.10
N ASN A 107 -0.87 -20.49 24.54
CA ASN A 107 0.51 -20.07 24.74
C ASN A 107 1.25 -19.88 23.40
N ARG A 108 1.06 -20.79 22.43
CA ARG A 108 1.59 -20.61 21.07
C ARG A 108 1.03 -19.36 20.39
N ALA A 109 -0.25 -19.05 20.62
CA ALA A 109 -0.85 -17.80 20.19
C ALA A 109 -0.20 -16.58 20.85
N ALA A 110 0.16 -16.65 22.13
CA ALA A 110 0.87 -15.59 22.83
C ALA A 110 2.23 -15.30 22.19
N VAL A 111 3.02 -16.35 21.90
CA VAL A 111 4.33 -16.19 21.27
C VAL A 111 4.20 -15.61 19.86
N ASN A 112 3.24 -16.11 19.08
CA ASN A 112 2.98 -15.57 17.74
C ASN A 112 2.51 -14.11 17.76
N LEU A 113 1.83 -13.67 18.82
CA LEU A 113 1.41 -12.28 18.98
C LEU A 113 2.62 -11.36 19.21
N GLU A 114 3.59 -11.79 20.02
CA GLU A 114 4.84 -11.07 20.23
C GLU A 114 5.72 -11.04 18.96
N LEU A 115 5.66 -12.09 18.15
CA LEU A 115 6.30 -12.16 16.83
C LEU A 115 5.49 -11.46 15.72
N GLN A 116 4.35 -10.83 16.05
CA GLN A 116 3.48 -10.14 15.09
C GLN A 116 2.88 -11.03 13.98
N ASN A 117 2.83 -12.33 14.20
CA ASN A 117 2.20 -13.31 13.29
C ASN A 117 0.68 -13.37 13.48
N TYR A 118 -0.02 -12.24 13.31
CA TYR A 118 -1.42 -12.07 13.72
C TYR A 118 -2.39 -13.11 13.13
N ARG A 119 -2.20 -13.53 11.87
CA ARG A 119 -3.06 -14.57 11.26
C ARG A 119 -2.92 -15.93 11.97
N LYS A 120 -1.70 -16.31 12.39
CA LYS A 120 -1.46 -17.55 13.14
C LYS A 120 -2.08 -17.47 14.54
N VAL A 121 -2.02 -16.30 15.18
CA VAL A 121 -2.70 -16.04 16.47
C VAL A 121 -4.18 -16.33 16.36
N LEU A 122 -4.84 -15.84 15.30
CA LEU A 122 -6.28 -16.07 15.10
C LEU A 122 -6.61 -17.53 14.87
N THR A 123 -5.80 -18.26 14.10
CA THR A 123 -5.98 -19.71 13.90
C THR A 123 -5.89 -20.47 15.22
N ASP A 124 -4.86 -20.17 16.04
CA ASP A 124 -4.64 -20.84 17.32
C ASP A 124 -5.71 -20.47 18.35
N CYS A 125 -6.08 -19.19 18.44
CA CYS A 125 -7.14 -18.72 19.32
C CYS A 125 -8.51 -19.29 18.90
N ALA A 126 -8.80 -19.39 17.60
CA ALA A 126 -10.05 -20.01 17.13
C ALA A 126 -10.12 -21.50 17.51
N LYS A 127 -9.01 -22.25 17.43
CA LYS A 127 -8.95 -23.64 17.92
C LYS A 127 -9.13 -23.71 19.43
N ALA A 128 -8.49 -22.83 20.19
CA ALA A 128 -8.65 -22.78 21.65
C ALA A 128 -10.09 -22.44 22.06
N LEU A 129 -10.74 -21.49 21.38
CA LEU A 129 -12.12 -21.09 21.65
C LEU A 129 -13.15 -22.15 21.23
N LYS A 130 -12.81 -23.04 20.28
CA LYS A 130 -13.64 -24.24 20.00
C LYS A 130 -13.61 -25.23 21.15
N ILE A 131 -12.51 -25.31 21.89
CA ILE A 131 -12.38 -26.18 23.07
C ILE A 131 -13.06 -25.52 24.27
N ASN A 132 -12.71 -24.26 24.54
CA ASN A 132 -13.26 -23.46 25.62
C ASN A 132 -13.67 -22.07 25.11
N PRO A 133 -14.96 -21.87 24.80
CA PRO A 133 -15.48 -20.59 24.32
C PRO A 133 -15.31 -19.44 25.31
N ARG A 134 -15.13 -19.74 26.61
CA ARG A 134 -14.97 -18.76 27.68
C ARG A 134 -13.52 -18.45 28.02
N ASN A 135 -12.55 -18.85 27.18
CA ASN A 135 -11.15 -18.53 27.40
C ASN A 135 -10.86 -17.04 27.15
N VAL A 136 -10.81 -16.29 28.26
CA VAL A 136 -10.53 -14.85 28.33
C VAL A 136 -9.20 -14.48 27.65
N LYS A 137 -8.15 -15.29 27.83
CA LYS A 137 -6.82 -15.03 27.24
C LYS A 137 -6.83 -15.19 25.71
N ALA A 138 -7.54 -16.19 25.20
CA ALA A 138 -7.71 -16.39 23.76
C ALA A 138 -8.52 -15.25 23.13
N LEU A 139 -9.63 -14.83 23.77
CA LEU A 139 -10.42 -13.68 23.32
C LEU A 139 -9.60 -12.39 23.28
N PHE A 140 -8.80 -12.13 24.31
CA PHE A 140 -7.97 -10.92 24.38
C PHE A 140 -6.89 -10.90 23.30
N ARG A 141 -6.21 -12.03 23.07
CA ARG A 141 -5.19 -12.16 22.02
C ARG A 141 -5.80 -12.05 20.62
N SER A 142 -6.99 -12.64 20.40
CA SER A 142 -7.75 -12.45 19.16
C SER A 142 -8.10 -10.99 18.93
N ALA A 143 -8.60 -10.28 19.95
CA ALA A 143 -8.94 -8.86 19.84
C ALA A 143 -7.72 -8.02 19.42
N LYS A 144 -6.57 -8.21 20.09
CA LYS A 144 -5.32 -7.50 19.76
C LYS A 144 -4.84 -7.83 18.35
N ALA A 145 -4.90 -9.11 17.93
CA ALA A 145 -4.49 -9.52 16.60
C ALA A 145 -5.43 -8.97 15.50
N LEU A 146 -6.75 -8.91 15.76
CA LEU A 146 -7.74 -8.34 14.84
C LEU A 146 -7.57 -6.82 14.71
N TYR A 147 -7.29 -6.13 15.80
CA TYR A 147 -6.95 -4.71 15.81
C TYR A 147 -5.73 -4.42 14.92
N MET A 148 -4.66 -5.21 15.07
CA MET A 148 -3.45 -5.07 14.23
C MET A 148 -3.66 -5.45 12.75
N LEU A 149 -4.75 -6.14 12.42
CA LEU A 149 -5.13 -6.48 11.04
C LEU A 149 -6.19 -5.52 10.46
N ASP A 150 -6.45 -4.39 11.13
CA ASP A 150 -7.51 -3.42 10.79
C ASP A 150 -8.92 -4.03 10.70
N LYS A 151 -9.15 -5.20 11.32
CA LYS A 151 -10.46 -5.85 11.42
C LYS A 151 -11.19 -5.38 12.68
N ILE A 152 -11.47 -4.08 12.75
CA ILE A 152 -11.89 -3.40 13.97
C ILE A 152 -13.23 -3.91 14.52
N ASP A 153 -14.21 -4.20 13.66
CA ASP A 153 -15.51 -4.72 14.09
C ASP A 153 -15.37 -6.08 14.81
N GLN A 154 -14.62 -7.00 14.21
CA GLN A 154 -14.36 -8.31 14.81
C GLN A 154 -13.56 -8.18 16.12
N ALA A 155 -12.64 -7.22 16.20
CA ALA A 155 -11.89 -6.95 17.43
C ALA A 155 -12.83 -6.47 18.56
N LEU A 156 -13.79 -5.60 18.25
CA LEU A 156 -14.82 -5.13 19.19
C LEU A 156 -15.69 -6.29 19.68
N ASP A 157 -16.10 -7.20 18.78
CA ASP A 157 -16.87 -8.38 19.15
C ASP A 157 -16.10 -9.26 20.15
N CYS A 158 -14.82 -9.54 19.89
CA CYS A 158 -13.97 -10.26 20.83
C CYS A 158 -13.83 -9.54 22.17
N CYS A 159 -13.76 -8.20 22.18
CA CYS A 159 -13.70 -7.43 23.42
C CYS A 159 -15.01 -7.47 24.20
N ASN A 160 -16.16 -7.41 23.50
CA ASN A 160 -17.47 -7.50 24.12
C ASN A 160 -17.69 -8.87 24.76
N LEU A 161 -17.38 -9.95 24.05
CA LEU A 161 -17.44 -11.31 24.60
C LEU A 161 -16.51 -11.47 25.82
N GLY A 162 -15.32 -10.89 25.77
CA GLY A 162 -14.39 -10.88 26.91
C GLY A 162 -14.95 -10.14 28.13
N LEU A 163 -15.64 -9.02 27.92
CA LEU A 163 -16.28 -8.22 28.98
C LEU A 163 -17.57 -8.86 29.51
N GLU A 164 -18.28 -9.67 28.71
CA GLU A 164 -19.41 -10.46 29.19
C GLU A 164 -18.95 -11.52 30.20
N ILE A 165 -17.77 -12.12 29.99
CA ILE A 165 -17.18 -13.10 30.90
C ILE A 165 -16.53 -12.42 32.11
N GLU A 166 -15.74 -11.36 31.88
CA GLU A 166 -15.07 -10.58 32.93
C GLU A 166 -15.38 -9.08 32.81
N PRO A 167 -16.52 -8.60 33.37
CA PRO A 167 -16.94 -7.20 33.22
C PRO A 167 -15.95 -6.16 33.79
N LYS A 168 -15.18 -6.56 34.81
CA LYS A 168 -14.21 -5.71 35.50
C LYS A 168 -12.80 -5.76 34.90
N ASN A 169 -12.60 -6.47 33.78
CA ASN A 169 -11.29 -6.60 33.17
C ASN A 169 -10.86 -5.30 32.46
N LYS A 170 -9.90 -4.58 33.06
CA LYS A 170 -9.36 -3.31 32.53
C LYS A 170 -8.69 -3.46 31.16
N TYR A 171 -8.08 -4.62 30.86
CA TYR A 171 -7.40 -4.84 29.59
C TYR A 171 -8.38 -4.82 28.42
N PHE A 172 -9.52 -5.49 28.56
CA PHE A 172 -10.57 -5.45 27.53
C PHE A 172 -11.21 -4.07 27.39
N GLN A 173 -11.44 -3.37 28.50
CA GLN A 173 -11.99 -2.01 28.43
C GLN A 173 -11.06 -1.06 27.66
N LEU A 174 -9.75 -1.13 27.94
CA LEU A 174 -8.75 -0.33 27.24
C LEU A 174 -8.67 -0.69 25.75
N GLU A 175 -8.64 -1.98 25.42
CA GLU A 175 -8.54 -2.43 24.03
C GLU A 175 -9.80 -2.10 23.23
N LYS A 176 -10.98 -2.24 23.84
CA LYS A 176 -12.26 -1.80 23.28
C LYS A 176 -12.25 -0.30 22.99
N GLN A 177 -11.78 0.53 23.91
CA GLN A 177 -11.68 1.97 23.70
C GLN A 177 -10.76 2.33 22.53
N LYS A 178 -9.62 1.63 22.37
CA LYS A 178 -8.75 1.82 21.19
C LYS A 178 -9.48 1.46 19.90
N CYS A 179 -10.18 0.32 19.88
CA CYS A 179 -10.94 -0.13 18.72
C CYS A 179 -12.05 0.89 18.36
N ILE A 180 -12.78 1.43 19.34
CA ILE A 180 -13.80 2.46 19.12
C ILE A 180 -13.20 3.70 18.47
N ARG A 181 -12.10 4.25 19.03
CA ARG A 181 -11.43 5.43 18.46
C ARG A 181 -10.96 5.18 17.03
N GLN A 182 -10.40 4.00 16.77
CA GLN A 182 -9.94 3.63 15.43
C GLN A 182 -11.12 3.51 14.44
N LYS A 183 -12.23 2.92 14.88
CA LYS A 183 -13.46 2.82 14.07
C LYS A 183 -14.01 4.20 13.72
N GLU A 184 -14.14 5.09 14.71
CA GLU A 184 -14.60 6.47 14.50
C GLU A 184 -13.72 7.23 13.50
N PHE A 185 -12.39 7.05 13.59
CA PHE A 185 -11.44 7.64 12.65
C PHE A 185 -11.62 7.11 11.22
N LEU A 186 -11.74 5.78 11.05
CA LEU A 186 -11.97 5.16 9.75
C LEU A 186 -13.32 5.58 9.14
N ASP A 187 -14.38 5.62 9.94
CA ASP A 187 -15.72 6.04 9.53
C ASP A 187 -15.76 7.52 9.16
N LYS A 188 -15.02 8.38 9.86
CA LYS A 188 -14.86 9.80 9.50
C LYS A 188 -14.16 9.93 8.15
N LYS A 189 -13.02 9.26 7.96
CA LYS A 189 -12.26 9.29 6.70
C LYS A 189 -13.07 8.75 5.52
N LYS A 190 -13.87 7.70 5.76
CA LYS A 190 -14.78 7.14 4.75
C LYS A 190 -15.85 8.15 4.35
N ARG A 191 -16.52 8.78 5.33
CA ARG A 191 -17.52 9.83 5.07
C ARG A 191 -16.95 11.00 4.29
N GLU A 192 -15.78 11.51 4.66
CA GLU A 192 -15.10 12.60 3.94
C GLU A 192 -14.77 12.22 2.50
N ARG A 193 -14.34 10.97 2.25
CA ARG A 193 -14.07 10.47 0.89
C ARG A 193 -15.35 10.36 0.06
N GLU A 194 -16.41 9.83 0.63
CA GLU A 194 -17.72 9.69 -0.02
C GLU A 194 -18.34 11.05 -0.34
N GLU A 195 -18.22 12.01 0.57
CA GLU A 195 -18.69 13.39 0.35
C GLU A 195 -17.92 14.08 -0.77
N ARG A 196 -16.58 13.99 -0.78
CA ARG A 196 -15.74 14.53 -1.87
C ARG A 196 -16.09 13.90 -3.23
N ALA A 197 -16.25 12.57 -3.26
CA ALA A 197 -16.63 11.86 -4.48
C ALA A 197 -18.03 12.29 -4.98
N ARG A 198 -18.98 12.51 -4.06
CA ARG A 198 -20.31 13.03 -4.40
C ARG A 198 -20.25 14.45 -4.96
N GLN A 199 -19.48 15.34 -4.32
CA GLN A 199 -19.28 16.71 -4.79
C GLN A 199 -18.62 16.74 -6.17
N GLU A 200 -17.62 15.90 -6.42
CA GLU A 200 -16.96 15.79 -7.72
C GLU A 200 -17.92 15.29 -8.81
N LEU A 201 -18.76 14.29 -8.49
CA LEU A 201 -19.77 13.79 -9.42
C LEU A 201 -20.81 14.85 -9.78
N GLU A 202 -21.32 15.59 -8.79
CA GLU A 202 -22.26 16.69 -9.03
C GLU A 202 -21.61 17.82 -9.83
N ARG A 203 -20.36 18.18 -9.52
CA ARG A 203 -19.59 19.17 -10.29
C ARG A 203 -19.41 18.74 -11.75
N LYS A 204 -19.08 17.46 -12.00
CA LYS A 204 -18.97 16.90 -13.35
C LYS A 204 -20.29 16.94 -14.11
N LYS A 205 -21.41 16.59 -13.47
CA LYS A 205 -22.76 16.68 -14.08
C LYS A 205 -23.12 18.12 -14.47
N VAL A 206 -22.88 19.08 -13.57
CA VAL A 206 -23.15 20.50 -13.84
C VAL A 206 -22.28 21.00 -14.99
N LEU A 207 -21.00 20.64 -15.01
CA LEU A 207 -20.08 20.96 -16.09
C LEU A 207 -20.51 20.36 -17.43
N GLU A 208 -20.86 19.07 -17.47
CA GLU A 208 -21.36 18.42 -18.69
C GLU A 208 -22.63 19.07 -19.21
N LYS A 209 -23.55 19.45 -18.31
CA LYS A 209 -24.75 20.19 -18.67
C LYS A 209 -24.41 21.56 -19.30
N ALA A 210 -23.49 22.31 -18.68
CA ALA A 210 -23.05 23.61 -19.17
C ALA A 210 -22.36 23.53 -20.56
N ILE A 211 -21.56 22.48 -20.80
CA ILE A 211 -20.91 22.21 -22.10
C ILE A 211 -21.96 21.88 -23.17
N LYS A 212 -22.95 21.03 -22.83
CA LYS A 212 -24.05 20.65 -23.74
C LYS A 212 -24.93 21.85 -24.12
N GLU A 213 -25.28 22.70 -23.16
CA GLU A 213 -26.08 23.91 -23.41
C GLU A 213 -25.37 24.90 -24.36
N ARG A 214 -24.03 24.91 -24.34
CA ARG A 214 -23.20 25.73 -25.24
C ARG A 214 -22.90 25.07 -26.58
N ASN A 215 -23.45 23.89 -26.87
CA ASN A 215 -23.22 23.14 -28.12
C ASN A 215 -21.73 22.86 -28.42
N ILE A 216 -20.91 22.73 -27.39
CA ILE A 216 -19.47 22.46 -27.54
C ILE A 216 -19.27 20.96 -27.77
N GLN A 217 -18.56 20.61 -28.84
CA GLN A 217 -18.21 19.22 -29.14
C GLN A 217 -16.92 18.84 -28.41
N THR A 218 -16.96 17.78 -27.61
CA THR A 218 -15.80 17.29 -26.85
C THR A 218 -15.49 15.85 -27.25
N GLU A 219 -14.23 15.55 -27.50
CA GLU A 219 -13.72 14.21 -27.78
C GLU A 219 -12.65 13.86 -26.73
N THR A 220 -12.84 12.77 -26.00
CA THR A 220 -11.87 12.30 -25.00
C THR A 220 -11.22 11.02 -25.51
N THR A 221 -9.90 11.05 -25.68
CA THR A 221 -9.11 9.84 -25.98
C THR A 221 -8.80 9.10 -24.69
N SER A 222 -8.71 7.77 -24.73
CA SER A 222 -8.46 6.91 -23.56
C SER A 222 -7.14 7.16 -22.84
N ASP A 223 -6.16 7.78 -23.51
CA ASP A 223 -4.80 8.00 -23.00
C ASP A 223 -4.54 9.44 -22.52
N ALA A 224 -5.58 10.25 -22.30
CA ALA A 224 -5.41 11.62 -21.85
C ALA A 224 -4.89 11.64 -20.39
N PRO A 225 -3.73 12.28 -20.10
CA PRO A 225 -3.24 12.43 -18.74
C PRO A 225 -4.15 13.35 -17.92
N ASP A 226 -4.38 13.01 -16.65
CA ASP A 226 -5.08 13.87 -15.69
C ASP A 226 -4.29 15.18 -15.51
N SER A 227 -4.72 16.24 -16.18
CA SER A 227 -4.15 17.57 -16.06
C SER A 227 -4.70 18.27 -14.80
N PRO A 228 -3.84 18.90 -13.97
CA PRO A 228 -4.31 19.71 -12.84
C PRO A 228 -5.17 20.90 -13.30
N ASN A 229 -5.00 21.32 -14.55
CA ASN A 229 -5.72 22.40 -15.19
C ASN A 229 -6.72 21.78 -16.16
N SER A 230 -7.92 21.50 -15.65
CA SER A 230 -9.06 21.00 -16.42
C SER A 230 -10.14 22.07 -16.50
N VAL A 231 -11.00 21.95 -17.51
CA VAL A 231 -12.15 22.84 -17.66
C VAL A 231 -13.04 22.78 -16.41
N TYR A 232 -13.49 23.95 -15.95
CA TYR A 232 -14.46 24.04 -14.86
C TYR A 232 -15.47 25.15 -15.11
N LEU A 233 -16.60 25.04 -14.45
CA LEU A 233 -17.60 26.10 -14.39
C LEU A 233 -17.31 26.96 -13.16
N ASP A 234 -17.09 28.25 -13.38
CA ASP A 234 -16.93 29.24 -12.32
C ASP A 234 -18.25 29.42 -11.57
N ALA A 235 -18.21 29.31 -10.23
CA ALA A 235 -19.41 29.28 -9.41
C ALA A 235 -20.12 30.64 -9.33
N GLU A 236 -19.37 31.73 -9.40
CA GLU A 236 -19.88 33.10 -9.23
C GLU A 236 -20.46 33.63 -10.55
N THR A 237 -19.71 33.45 -11.63
CA THR A 237 -20.04 33.98 -12.95
C THR A 237 -20.86 33.02 -13.80
N GLN A 238 -20.92 31.73 -13.44
CA GLN A 238 -21.53 30.65 -14.24
C GLN A 238 -20.91 30.54 -15.65
N GLN A 239 -19.65 30.96 -15.79
CA GLN A 239 -18.88 30.92 -17.04
C GLN A 239 -17.92 29.75 -17.05
N LEU A 240 -17.75 29.12 -18.21
CA LEU A 240 -16.73 28.08 -18.37
C LEU A 240 -15.34 28.70 -18.46
N VAL A 241 -14.40 28.12 -17.71
CA VAL A 241 -12.98 28.47 -17.76
C VAL A 241 -12.23 27.28 -18.34
N TRP A 242 -11.56 27.52 -19.47
CA TRP A 242 -10.86 26.50 -20.22
C TRP A 242 -9.34 26.65 -20.09
N PRO A 243 -8.58 25.56 -19.91
CA PRO A 243 -7.16 25.55 -20.20
C PRO A 243 -6.95 25.61 -21.72
N VAL A 244 -6.11 26.52 -22.23
CA VAL A 244 -5.95 26.73 -23.68
C VAL A 244 -4.49 26.68 -24.09
N PHE A 245 -4.18 25.96 -25.18
CA PHE A 245 -2.87 26.01 -25.83
C PHE A 245 -2.86 26.98 -27.01
N LEU A 246 -1.85 27.85 -27.04
CA LEU A 246 -1.48 28.64 -28.20
C LEU A 246 -0.24 28.03 -28.84
N LEU A 247 -0.32 27.64 -30.11
CA LEU A 247 0.74 26.93 -30.83
C LEU A 247 1.40 27.87 -31.85
N TYR A 248 2.73 27.93 -31.82
CA TYR A 248 3.56 28.74 -32.74
C TYR A 248 4.39 27.82 -33.65
N PRO A 249 3.80 27.27 -34.73
CA PRO A 249 4.45 26.22 -35.53
C PRO A 249 5.70 26.69 -36.28
N GLU A 250 5.88 28.00 -36.51
CA GLU A 250 7.09 28.55 -37.13
C GLU A 250 8.35 28.27 -36.30
N TYR A 251 8.22 28.42 -34.97
CA TYR A 251 9.30 28.24 -34.01
C TYR A 251 9.18 26.93 -33.20
N LYS A 252 8.10 26.16 -33.41
CA LYS A 252 7.76 24.94 -32.63
C LYS A 252 7.62 25.21 -31.14
N GLU A 253 7.15 26.39 -30.80
CA GLU A 253 6.90 26.83 -29.43
C GLU A 253 5.40 26.77 -29.11
N SER A 254 5.06 26.78 -27.83
CA SER A 254 3.67 26.83 -27.38
C SER A 254 3.55 27.55 -26.04
N ASP A 255 2.47 28.31 -25.88
CA ASP A 255 2.06 28.87 -24.59
C ASP A 255 0.85 28.13 -24.04
N PHE A 256 0.82 27.96 -22.72
CA PHE A 256 -0.30 27.35 -22.00
C PHE A 256 -0.99 28.37 -21.11
N ILE A 257 -2.23 28.70 -21.46
CA ILE A 257 -3.09 29.56 -20.66
C ILE A 257 -3.91 28.66 -19.73
N ALA A 258 -3.57 28.67 -18.45
CA ALA A 258 -4.22 27.85 -17.43
C ALA A 258 -5.72 28.12 -17.27
N GLN A 259 -6.11 29.38 -17.40
CA GLN A 259 -7.47 29.86 -17.12
C GLN A 259 -7.90 30.86 -18.19
N PHE A 260 -8.58 30.38 -19.21
CA PHE A 260 -9.19 31.21 -20.25
C PHE A 260 -10.70 31.23 -20.03
N ASN A 261 -11.23 32.36 -19.55
CA ASN A 261 -12.67 32.55 -19.39
C ASN A 261 -13.36 32.62 -20.77
N GLU A 262 -14.46 31.89 -20.95
CA GLU A 262 -15.16 31.78 -22.24
C GLU A 262 -15.68 33.12 -22.82
N GLU A 263 -15.91 34.13 -21.98
CA GLU A 263 -16.37 35.47 -22.40
C GLU A 263 -15.21 36.39 -22.81
N HIS A 264 -13.98 36.08 -22.39
CA HIS A 264 -12.81 36.86 -22.78
C HIS A 264 -12.50 36.65 -24.27
N THR A 265 -11.95 37.68 -24.90
CA THR A 265 -11.51 37.60 -26.29
C THR A 265 -10.08 37.07 -26.37
N PHE A 266 -9.72 36.57 -27.55
CA PHE A 266 -8.33 36.21 -27.81
C PHE A 266 -7.40 37.42 -27.74
N LEU A 267 -7.88 38.61 -28.12
CA LEU A 267 -7.06 39.82 -28.06
C LEU A 267 -6.60 40.10 -26.63
N ASP A 268 -7.48 39.98 -25.65
CA ASP A 268 -7.17 40.23 -24.24
C ASP A 268 -6.02 39.33 -23.75
N HIS A 269 -6.07 38.05 -24.12
CA HIS A 269 -5.03 37.08 -23.76
C HIS A 269 -3.75 37.24 -24.58
N LEU A 270 -3.85 37.58 -25.87
CA LEU A 270 -2.68 37.84 -26.71
C LEU A 270 -1.92 39.09 -26.25
N GLU A 271 -2.62 40.12 -25.75
CA GLU A 271 -1.99 41.30 -25.16
C GLU A 271 -1.20 40.96 -23.90
N MET A 272 -1.68 40.03 -23.08
CA MET A 272 -0.92 39.52 -21.92
C MET A 272 0.26 38.64 -22.34
N VAL A 273 0.03 37.68 -23.25
CA VAL A 273 1.08 36.74 -23.71
C VAL A 273 2.22 37.47 -24.41
N PHE A 274 1.91 38.49 -25.21
CA PHE A 274 2.88 39.30 -25.92
C PHE A 274 3.14 40.66 -25.27
N GLU A 275 2.89 40.79 -23.95
CA GLU A 275 3.24 42.01 -23.19
C GLU A 275 4.75 42.29 -23.32
N HIS A 276 5.54 41.23 -23.22
CA HIS A 276 6.98 41.25 -23.48
C HIS A 276 7.27 40.45 -24.74
N ARG A 277 8.23 40.95 -25.54
CA ARG A 277 8.69 40.26 -26.74
C ARG A 277 9.22 38.88 -26.36
N ALA A 278 8.68 37.84 -26.99
CA ALA A 278 9.12 36.47 -26.77
C ALA A 278 10.61 36.32 -27.18
N PRO A 279 11.45 35.62 -26.39
CA PRO A 279 12.88 35.44 -26.70
C PRO A 279 13.14 34.76 -28.04
N TRP A 280 12.23 33.88 -28.48
CA TRP A 280 12.30 33.15 -29.74
C TRP A 280 11.86 33.98 -30.95
N ASP A 281 11.13 35.09 -30.77
CA ASP A 281 10.70 35.98 -31.84
C ASP A 281 11.77 37.05 -32.16
N ILE A 282 12.90 36.60 -32.71
CA ILE A 282 14.08 37.42 -33.04
C ILE A 282 13.77 38.50 -34.09
N GLU A 283 12.69 38.36 -34.86
CA GLU A 283 12.27 39.33 -35.87
C GLU A 283 11.14 40.27 -35.38
N GLY A 284 10.48 39.94 -34.27
CA GLY A 284 9.45 40.80 -33.67
C GLY A 284 8.13 40.75 -34.44
N LYS A 285 7.86 39.61 -35.09
CA LYS A 285 6.69 39.42 -35.95
C LYS A 285 5.41 39.17 -35.15
N TYR A 286 5.54 38.57 -33.96
CA TYR A 286 4.43 38.14 -33.12
C TYR A 286 4.03 39.27 -32.19
N THR A 287 3.04 40.05 -32.63
CA THR A 287 2.39 41.08 -31.82
C THR A 287 0.87 40.90 -31.85
N PRO A 288 0.13 41.36 -30.83
CA PRO A 288 -1.33 41.17 -30.76
C PRO A 288 -2.08 41.67 -32.01
N LYS A 289 -1.55 42.70 -32.68
CA LYS A 289 -2.12 43.28 -33.90
C LYS A 289 -1.66 42.58 -35.20
N ASN A 290 -0.50 41.94 -35.18
CA ASN A 290 0.13 41.34 -36.35
C ASN A 290 -0.01 39.82 -36.45
N VAL A 291 -0.77 39.18 -35.55
CA VAL A 291 -1.06 37.75 -35.63
C VAL A 291 -2.48 37.46 -36.12
N ASP A 292 -2.64 36.33 -36.78
CA ASP A 292 -3.90 35.68 -37.11
C ASP A 292 -4.02 34.37 -36.32
N ILE A 293 -5.24 34.03 -35.92
CA ILE A 293 -5.55 32.87 -35.09
C ILE A 293 -6.30 31.86 -35.97
N TYR A 294 -5.93 30.59 -35.85
CA TYR A 294 -6.55 29.50 -36.59
C TYR A 294 -6.90 28.35 -35.65
N PHE A 295 -7.94 27.59 -35.99
CA PHE A 295 -8.13 26.26 -35.45
C PHE A 295 -8.21 25.22 -36.55
N GLU A 296 -7.93 23.98 -36.19
CA GLU A 296 -8.07 22.82 -37.05
C GLU A 296 -9.52 22.32 -37.06
N SER A 297 -10.15 22.25 -38.23
CA SER A 297 -11.49 21.67 -38.37
C SER A 297 -11.45 20.18 -38.03
N ALA A 298 -12.39 19.72 -37.19
CA ALA A 298 -12.67 18.31 -37.00
C ALA A 298 -13.06 17.70 -38.36
N SER A 299 -12.34 16.64 -38.76
CA SER A 299 -12.60 15.95 -40.01
C SER A 299 -13.81 15.03 -39.84
N GLN A 300 -14.91 15.32 -40.53
CA GLN A 300 -16.14 14.54 -40.45
C GLN A 300 -16.14 13.29 -41.35
N ALA A 301 -15.08 13.08 -42.15
CA ALA A 301 -14.99 11.97 -43.11
C ALA A 301 -13.65 11.22 -42.99
N PHE A 302 -13.73 9.88 -43.05
CA PHE A 302 -12.56 9.00 -42.98
C PHE A 302 -11.60 9.31 -44.15
N GLY A 303 -10.43 9.87 -43.84
CA GLY A 303 -9.40 10.24 -44.82
C GLY A 303 -9.45 11.68 -45.35
N ALA A 304 -10.40 12.52 -44.91
CA ALA A 304 -10.40 13.94 -45.28
C ALA A 304 -9.34 14.70 -44.46
N LYS A 305 -8.50 15.49 -45.15
CA LYS A 305 -7.49 16.33 -44.52
C LYS A 305 -8.17 17.43 -43.68
N PRO A 306 -7.66 17.71 -42.48
CA PRO A 306 -8.16 18.82 -41.68
C PRO A 306 -7.91 20.15 -42.39
N THR A 307 -8.87 21.07 -42.30
CA THR A 307 -8.75 22.42 -42.86
C THR A 307 -8.57 23.43 -41.75
N LEU A 308 -7.72 24.44 -41.95
CA LEU A 308 -7.56 25.54 -41.00
C LEU A 308 -8.65 26.60 -41.21
N ILE A 309 -9.31 26.98 -40.11
CA ILE A 309 -10.34 28.02 -40.10
C ILE A 309 -9.80 29.22 -39.33
N LYS A 310 -9.86 30.39 -39.95
CA LYS A 310 -9.42 31.65 -39.34
C LYS A 310 -10.45 32.15 -38.32
N VAL A 311 -9.95 32.55 -37.16
CA VAL A 311 -10.72 33.11 -36.04
C VAL A 311 -10.46 34.61 -35.93
N GLY A 312 -11.51 35.38 -35.68
CA GLY A 312 -11.39 36.80 -35.37
C GLY A 312 -10.82 37.00 -33.96
N ARG A 313 -9.77 37.82 -33.82
CA ARG A 313 -9.15 38.10 -32.52
C ARG A 313 -10.06 38.75 -31.46
N LYS A 314 -11.11 39.46 -31.90
CA LYS A 314 -12.09 40.11 -31.01
C LYS A 314 -13.29 39.22 -30.67
N ILE A 315 -13.27 37.96 -31.13
CA ILE A 315 -14.33 37.00 -30.88
C ILE A 315 -14.06 36.36 -29.50
N PRO A 316 -15.07 36.19 -28.65
CA PRO A 316 -14.93 35.49 -27.38
C PRO A 316 -14.72 33.99 -27.60
N LEU A 317 -14.04 33.32 -26.66
CA LEU A 317 -13.73 31.89 -26.79
C LEU A 317 -15.01 31.04 -26.95
N LYS A 318 -16.10 31.37 -26.25
CA LYS A 318 -17.37 30.63 -26.33
C LYS A 318 -17.90 30.49 -27.77
N GLU A 319 -17.78 31.53 -28.59
CA GLU A 319 -18.28 31.53 -29.97
C GLU A 319 -17.45 30.60 -30.86
N VAL A 320 -16.15 30.51 -30.59
CA VAL A 320 -15.24 29.62 -31.32
C VAL A 320 -15.44 28.16 -30.91
N LEU A 321 -15.60 27.90 -29.61
CA LEU A 321 -15.85 26.56 -29.09
C LEU A 321 -17.22 26.00 -29.53
N SER A 322 -18.21 26.88 -29.71
CA SER A 322 -19.55 26.52 -30.21
C SER A 322 -19.58 26.27 -31.71
N HIS A 323 -18.48 26.48 -32.43
CA HIS A 323 -18.44 26.32 -33.87
C HIS A 323 -18.57 24.84 -34.26
N ARG A 324 -19.52 24.52 -35.16
CA ARG A 324 -19.85 23.13 -35.58
C ARG A 324 -18.68 22.25 -36.07
N LYS A 325 -17.59 22.88 -36.50
CA LYS A 325 -16.37 22.22 -37.01
C LYS A 325 -15.25 22.18 -35.96
N TYR A 326 -15.43 22.75 -34.79
CA TYR A 326 -14.45 22.72 -33.73
C TYR A 326 -14.81 21.60 -32.74
N VAL A 327 -13.80 20.80 -32.38
CA VAL A 327 -13.93 19.73 -31.39
C VAL A 327 -12.83 19.92 -30.37
N VAL A 328 -13.21 20.05 -29.11
CA VAL A 328 -12.25 20.11 -28.00
C VAL A 328 -11.77 18.70 -27.72
N ARG A 329 -10.48 18.45 -27.96
CA ARG A 329 -9.86 17.16 -27.67
C ARG A 329 -9.27 17.16 -26.27
N ASN A 330 -9.56 16.12 -25.49
CA ASN A 330 -9.02 15.91 -24.15
C ASN A 330 -9.24 17.09 -23.19
N GLY A 331 -10.31 17.87 -23.39
CA GLY A 331 -10.66 18.99 -22.52
C GLY A 331 -9.77 20.24 -22.63
N ILE A 332 -8.87 20.30 -23.62
CA ILE A 332 -7.94 21.42 -23.80
C ILE A 332 -8.07 21.97 -25.22
N PRO A 333 -8.76 23.11 -25.42
CA PRO A 333 -8.77 23.82 -26.69
C PRO A 333 -7.36 24.26 -27.11
N ASN A 334 -7.06 24.09 -28.38
CA ASN A 334 -5.79 24.41 -28.99
C ASN A 334 -6.00 25.29 -30.23
N PHE A 335 -5.19 26.35 -30.33
CA PHE A 335 -5.25 27.35 -31.39
C PHE A 335 -3.86 27.59 -31.97
N ILE A 336 -3.80 27.76 -33.29
CA ILE A 336 -2.57 28.00 -34.03
C ILE A 336 -2.45 29.50 -34.29
N ILE A 337 -1.32 30.09 -33.89
CA ILE A 337 -1.04 31.52 -34.03
C ILE A 337 0.02 31.71 -35.11
N LEU A 338 -0.29 32.52 -36.12
CA LEU A 338 0.61 32.79 -37.25
C LEU A 338 0.73 34.30 -37.51
N PRO A 339 1.93 34.81 -37.84
CA PRO A 339 2.12 36.23 -38.15
C PRO A 339 1.56 36.55 -39.53
N LYS A 340 1.03 37.76 -39.69
CA LYS A 340 0.52 38.25 -40.96
C LYS A 340 1.66 38.50 -41.93
N ASN A 341 1.40 38.24 -43.21
CA ASN A 341 2.30 38.53 -44.32
C ASN A 341 3.69 37.87 -44.20
N ALA A 342 3.83 36.80 -43.43
CA ALA A 342 5.07 36.03 -43.34
C ALA A 342 5.11 34.92 -44.41
N PRO A 343 6.26 34.67 -45.07
CA PRO A 343 6.42 33.58 -46.03
C PRO A 343 6.08 32.21 -45.44
N PHE A 344 6.38 32.00 -44.15
CA PHE A 344 6.04 30.77 -43.44
C PHE A 344 4.52 30.58 -43.37
N THR A 345 3.75 31.62 -43.04
CA THR A 345 2.29 31.56 -42.94
C THR A 345 1.65 31.12 -44.25
N GLU A 346 2.08 31.68 -45.39
CA GLU A 346 1.56 31.27 -46.70
C GLU A 346 1.87 29.81 -47.03
N ASN A 347 3.10 29.38 -46.78
CA ASN A 347 3.52 27.99 -47.00
C ASN A 347 2.82 27.01 -46.06
N PHE A 348 2.59 27.40 -44.80
CA PHE A 348 1.88 26.60 -43.82
C PHE A 348 0.42 26.44 -44.23
N LEU A 349 -0.27 27.53 -44.57
CA LEU A 349 -1.67 27.50 -45.01
C LEU A 349 -1.87 26.67 -46.29
N ARG A 350 -0.90 26.66 -47.22
CA ARG A 350 -0.94 25.82 -48.43
C ARG A 350 -0.94 24.31 -48.13
N LYS A 351 -0.41 23.87 -46.99
CA LYS A 351 -0.42 22.45 -46.59
C LYS A 351 -1.82 21.96 -46.15
N TYR A 352 -2.70 22.89 -45.80
CA TYR A 352 -4.06 22.63 -45.28
C TYR A 352 -5.17 23.06 -46.25
N LYS A 353 -4.80 23.48 -47.47
CA LYS A 353 -5.70 23.62 -48.62
C LYS A 353 -5.65 22.34 -49.44
#